data_AF-A0A960FQJ9-F1
#
_entry.id   AF-A0A960FQJ9-F1
#
_cell.length_a   1.000
_cell.length_b   1.000
_cell.length_c   1.000
_cell.angle_alpha   90.00
_cell.angle_beta   90.00
_cell.angle_gamma   90.00
#
_symmetry.space_group_name_H-M   'P 1'
#
loop_
_entity.id
_entity.type
_entity.pdbx_description
1 polymer ?
#
loop_
_entity_poly.entity_id
_entity_poly.type
_entity_poly.pdbx_seq_one_letter_code
_entity_poly.pdbx_strand_id
1 'polypeptide(L)'
;MDDEPLDTTTLPAWLDAMGAALRGDADADVACGTCTACCRSRQFVHVAPDETDTLAHLPTELLVPAPGLPAGHRILGYDADGRCPMLGAHGCTIYDHRPRTCRTYDCRVFAATGLDPTADGKPAIGDQARRWRFADADSDAHRALAAELAAAA
;
A
#
# COMPACT_ATOMS: atom_id res chain seq x y z
N MET A 1 -6.14 22.68 -11.73
CA MET A 1 -5.92 21.30 -11.31
C MET A 1 -6.54 21.25 -9.93
N ASP A 2 -7.79 20.78 -9.89
CA ASP A 2 -8.65 20.98 -8.73
C ASP A 2 -8.12 20.20 -7.54
N ASP A 3 -7.91 20.92 -6.44
CA ASP A 3 -7.36 20.45 -5.17
C ASP A 3 -8.47 19.85 -4.30
N GLU A 4 -9.38 19.10 -4.92
CA GLU A 4 -10.53 18.51 -4.25
C GLU A 4 -10.08 17.28 -3.43
N PRO A 5 -10.51 17.16 -2.17
CA PRO A 5 -10.17 16.01 -1.33
C PRO A 5 -10.52 14.70 -2.04
N LEU A 6 -9.56 13.79 -2.15
CA LEU A 6 -9.78 12.51 -2.82
C LEU A 6 -10.66 11.53 -2.01
N ASP A 7 -11.00 11.84 -0.76
CA ASP A 7 -11.73 10.94 0.12
C ASP A 7 -12.72 11.69 1.03
N THR A 8 -13.90 11.11 1.22
CA THR A 8 -14.95 11.59 2.15
C THR A 8 -15.08 10.67 3.37
N THR A 9 -14.20 9.69 3.53
CA THR A 9 -14.19 8.72 4.63
C THR A 9 -13.69 9.38 5.92
N THR A 10 -14.19 8.91 7.07
CA THR A 10 -13.71 9.33 8.40
C THR A 10 -12.58 8.44 8.88
N LEU A 11 -11.73 8.93 9.77
CA LEU A 11 -10.61 8.16 10.32
C LEU A 11 -11.07 6.83 10.97
N PRO A 12 -12.12 6.78 11.83
CA PRO A 12 -12.58 5.51 12.40
C PRO A 12 -13.04 4.50 11.37
N ALA A 13 -13.82 4.93 10.36
CA ALA A 13 -14.30 4.05 9.30
C ALA A 13 -13.15 3.49 8.47
N TRP A 14 -12.12 4.31 8.21
CA TRP A 14 -10.91 3.87 7.54
C TRP A 14 -10.09 2.89 8.39
N LEU A 15 -9.96 3.11 9.71
CA LEU A 15 -9.27 2.18 10.61
C LEU A 15 -9.94 0.81 10.63
N ASP A 16 -11.27 0.75 10.65
CA ASP A 16 -12.04 -0.49 10.59
C ASP A 16 -11.79 -1.23 9.26
N ALA A 17 -11.84 -0.50 8.13
CA ALA A 17 -11.57 -1.05 6.80
C ALA A 17 -10.12 -1.55 6.65
N MET A 18 -9.14 -0.78 7.15
CA MET A 18 -7.74 -1.20 7.20
C MET A 18 -7.58 -2.48 8.02
N GLY A 19 -8.24 -2.56 9.18
CA GLY A 19 -8.22 -3.75 10.02
C GLY A 19 -8.76 -4.99 9.29
N ALA A 20 -9.85 -4.84 8.55
CA ALA A 20 -10.41 -5.91 7.71
C ALA A 20 -9.42 -6.34 6.62
N ALA A 21 -8.77 -5.39 5.95
CA ALA A 21 -7.77 -5.70 4.94
C ALA A 21 -6.56 -6.47 5.51
N LEU A 22 -6.06 -6.05 6.67
CA LEU A 22 -4.94 -6.72 7.34
C LEU A 22 -5.26 -8.14 7.81
N ARG A 23 -6.52 -8.41 8.18
CA ARG A 23 -6.99 -9.76 8.50
C ARG A 23 -7.26 -10.63 7.27
N GLY A 24 -7.29 -10.03 6.08
CA GLY A 24 -7.66 -10.71 4.83
C GLY A 24 -9.16 -10.87 4.63
N ASP A 25 -9.98 -10.12 5.38
CA ASP A 25 -11.44 -10.14 5.26
C ASP A 25 -11.92 -9.35 4.03
N ALA A 26 -11.09 -8.41 3.54
CA ALA A 26 -11.36 -7.56 2.38
C ALA A 26 -10.06 -7.07 1.72
N ASP A 27 -10.16 -6.48 0.53
CA ASP A 27 -9.09 -5.68 -0.05
C ASP A 27 -9.14 -4.24 0.47
N ALA A 28 -8.00 -3.56 0.52
CA ALA A 28 -7.96 -2.13 0.76
C ALA A 28 -8.61 -1.40 -0.43
N ASP A 29 -9.73 -0.74 -0.17
CA ASP A 29 -10.38 0.13 -1.15
C ASP A 29 -9.72 1.51 -1.15
N VAL A 30 -8.62 1.60 -1.90
CA VAL A 30 -7.93 2.87 -2.13
C VAL A 30 -8.42 3.43 -3.45
N ALA A 31 -9.17 4.53 -3.40
CA ALA A 31 -9.70 5.23 -4.58
C ALA A 31 -8.61 5.98 -5.38
N CYS A 32 -7.42 5.39 -5.54
CA CYS A 32 -6.29 5.99 -6.22
C CYS A 32 -6.45 6.00 -7.75
N GLY A 33 -7.48 5.34 -8.29
CA GLY A 33 -7.80 5.29 -9.72
C GLY A 33 -6.65 4.64 -10.51
N THR A 34 -6.06 5.39 -11.44
CA THR A 34 -4.93 4.95 -12.26
C THR A 34 -3.57 5.21 -11.61
N CYS A 35 -3.52 5.49 -10.31
CA CYS A 35 -2.27 5.78 -9.61
C CYS A 35 -1.34 4.56 -9.59
N THR A 36 -0.06 4.78 -9.94
CA THR A 36 1.00 3.75 -9.90
C THR A 36 2.13 4.13 -8.95
N ALA A 37 1.86 4.96 -7.93
CA ALA A 37 2.89 5.47 -7.04
C ALA A 37 3.66 4.33 -6.34
N CYS A 38 2.95 3.39 -5.71
CA CYS A 38 3.55 2.24 -5.04
C CYS A 38 4.36 1.36 -6.00
N CYS A 39 3.88 1.14 -7.23
CA CYS A 39 4.58 0.37 -8.26
C CYS A 39 5.90 1.03 -8.70
N ARG A 40 6.01 2.36 -8.62
CA ARG A 40 7.20 3.13 -8.99
C ARG A 40 8.14 3.41 -7.81
N SER A 41 7.71 3.10 -6.59
CA SER A 41 8.42 3.45 -5.35
C SER A 41 9.11 2.25 -4.69
N ARG A 42 9.46 1.21 -5.45
CA ARG A 42 10.19 0.02 -4.93
C ARG A 42 9.53 -0.52 -3.66
N GLN A 43 8.20 -0.64 -3.67
CA GLN A 43 7.51 -1.26 -2.54
C GLN A 43 7.93 -2.71 -2.42
N PHE A 44 8.21 -3.13 -1.19
CA PHE A 44 8.54 -4.50 -0.87
C PHE A 44 7.30 -5.37 -1.07
N VAL A 45 7.38 -6.35 -1.98
CA VAL A 45 6.26 -7.25 -2.31
C VAL A 45 6.60 -8.66 -1.85
N HIS A 46 6.03 -9.03 -0.71
CA HIS A 46 6.05 -10.39 -0.20
C HIS A 46 4.88 -11.18 -0.78
N VAL A 47 5.13 -12.45 -1.11
CA VAL A 47 4.11 -13.38 -1.62
C VAL A 47 4.21 -14.67 -0.81
N ALA A 48 3.09 -15.05 -0.20
CA ALA A 48 3.00 -16.27 0.59
C ALA A 48 2.75 -17.50 -0.31
N PRO A 49 3.13 -18.71 0.13
CA PRO A 49 3.01 -19.93 -0.68
C PRO A 49 1.55 -20.33 -1.02
N ASP A 50 0.58 -19.86 -0.24
CA ASP A 50 -0.85 -20.10 -0.46
C ASP A 50 -1.45 -19.22 -1.57
N GLU A 51 -0.75 -18.16 -1.99
CA GLU A 51 -1.16 -17.27 -3.07
C GLU A 51 -0.87 -17.89 -4.47
N THR A 52 -1.34 -19.12 -4.67
CA THR A 52 -1.03 -19.95 -5.86
C THR A 52 -1.45 -19.29 -7.18
N ASP A 53 -2.61 -18.62 -7.19
CA ASP A 53 -3.08 -17.83 -8.33
C ASP A 53 -2.12 -16.69 -8.64
N THR A 54 -1.85 -15.80 -7.67
CA THR A 54 -0.83 -14.73 -7.79
C THR A 54 0.50 -15.27 -8.33
N LEU A 55 1.00 -16.37 -7.75
CA LEU A 55 2.29 -16.96 -8.13
C LEU A 55 2.34 -17.42 -9.60
N ALA A 56 1.22 -17.86 -10.18
CA ALA A 56 1.14 -18.26 -11.57
C ALA A 56 1.31 -17.08 -12.56
N HIS A 57 1.10 -15.86 -12.10
CA HIS A 57 1.19 -14.64 -12.90
C HIS A 57 2.52 -13.89 -12.74
N LEU A 58 3.38 -14.28 -11.80
CA LEU A 58 4.61 -13.56 -11.49
C LEU A 58 5.81 -14.12 -12.28
N PRO A 59 6.76 -13.24 -12.70
CA PRO A 59 7.98 -13.64 -13.38
C PRO A 59 8.88 -14.44 -12.42
N THR A 60 8.99 -15.75 -12.66
CA THR A 60 9.69 -16.69 -11.78
C THR A 60 11.15 -16.35 -11.55
N GLU A 61 11.79 -15.72 -12.53
CA GLU A 61 13.18 -15.27 -12.56
C GLU A 61 13.43 -14.06 -11.65
N LEU A 62 12.39 -13.29 -11.30
CA LEU A 62 12.47 -12.19 -10.34
C LEU A 62 11.94 -12.57 -8.96
N LEU A 63 11.48 -13.81 -8.77
CA LEU A 63 11.06 -14.29 -7.45
C LEU A 63 12.26 -14.88 -6.70
N VAL A 64 12.60 -14.31 -5.54
CA VAL A 64 13.65 -14.84 -4.66
C VAL A 64 13.04 -15.40 -3.37
N PRO A 65 13.66 -16.39 -2.70
CA PRO A 65 13.23 -16.82 -1.38
C PRO A 65 13.20 -15.65 -0.39
N ALA A 66 12.14 -15.54 0.41
CA ALA A 66 12.04 -14.52 1.45
C ALA A 66 12.98 -14.86 2.63
N PRO A 67 14.00 -14.04 2.93
CA PRO A 67 14.93 -14.33 4.02
C PRO A 67 14.21 -14.39 5.38
N GLY A 68 14.54 -15.39 6.19
CA GLY A 68 14.00 -15.56 7.54
C GLY A 68 12.56 -16.10 7.62
N LEU A 69 11.92 -16.39 6.48
CA LEU A 69 10.58 -16.98 6.44
C LEU A 69 10.61 -18.47 6.04
N PRO A 70 9.54 -19.24 6.36
CA PRO A 70 9.42 -20.63 5.94
C PRO A 70 9.54 -20.81 4.43
N ALA A 71 9.87 -22.05 4.02
CA ALA A 71 9.96 -22.42 2.62
C ALA A 71 8.67 -22.07 1.85
N GLY A 72 8.83 -21.61 0.61
CA GLY A 72 7.72 -21.21 -0.27
C GLY A 72 7.35 -19.73 -0.20
N HIS A 73 7.74 -19.00 0.85
CA HIS A 73 7.61 -17.54 0.86
C HIS A 73 8.58 -16.90 -0.14
N ARG A 74 8.09 -15.98 -0.96
CA ARG A 74 8.87 -15.30 -2.00
C ARG A 74 8.83 -13.78 -1.84
N ILE A 75 9.86 -13.12 -2.32
CA ILE A 75 9.89 -11.68 -2.55
C ILE A 75 9.96 -11.47 -4.06
N LEU A 76 9.12 -10.60 -4.58
CA LEU A 76 9.20 -10.14 -5.95
C LEU A 76 10.27 -9.03 -6.05
N GLY A 77 11.29 -9.28 -6.85
CA GLY A 77 12.32 -8.31 -7.19
C GLY A 77 11.79 -7.18 -8.07
N TYR A 78 12.67 -6.23 -8.40
CA TYR A 78 12.34 -5.09 -9.25
C TYR A 78 12.78 -5.31 -10.70
N ASP A 79 12.19 -4.54 -11.62
CA ASP A 79 12.67 -4.43 -13.00
C ASP A 79 14.02 -3.68 -13.09
N ALA A 80 14.57 -3.54 -14.30
CA ALA A 80 15.85 -2.87 -14.54
C ALA A 80 15.87 -1.38 -14.15
N ASP A 81 14.71 -0.73 -14.10
CA ASP A 81 14.56 0.66 -13.66
C ASP A 81 14.28 0.76 -12.16
N GLY A 82 14.17 -0.38 -11.46
CA GLY A 82 13.80 -0.46 -10.06
C GLY A 82 12.32 -0.14 -9.83
N ARG A 83 11.41 -0.58 -10.71
CA ARG A 83 9.96 -0.54 -10.52
C ARG A 83 9.40 -1.95 -10.31
N CYS A 84 8.11 -2.06 -10.01
CA CYS A 84 7.42 -3.34 -10.02
C CYS A 84 7.44 -3.92 -11.45
N PRO A 85 7.87 -5.17 -11.66
CA PRO A 85 7.94 -5.79 -12.99
C PRO A 85 6.56 -5.98 -13.65
N MET A 86 5.48 -5.89 -12.85
CA MET A 86 4.11 -6.00 -13.36
C MET A 86 3.56 -4.65 -13.83
N LEU A 87 4.32 -3.56 -13.72
CA LEU A 87 3.91 -2.22 -14.18
C LEU A 87 4.04 -2.13 -15.70
N GLY A 88 2.90 -2.25 -16.39
CA GLY A 88 2.78 -2.00 -17.83
C GLY A 88 2.50 -0.53 -18.15
N ALA A 89 2.28 -0.25 -19.44
CA ALA A 89 2.01 1.10 -19.94
C ALA A 89 0.75 1.76 -19.32
N HIS A 90 -0.24 0.95 -18.92
CA HIS A 90 -1.53 1.40 -18.41
C HIS A 90 -1.78 1.05 -16.93
N GLY A 91 -0.76 0.60 -16.20
CA GLY A 91 -0.88 0.19 -14.80
C GLY A 91 -0.46 -1.25 -14.57
N CYS A 92 -0.98 -1.87 -13.50
CA CYS A 92 -0.64 -3.25 -13.14
C CYS A 92 -1.22 -4.23 -14.18
N THR A 93 -0.36 -5.03 -14.78
CA THR A 93 -0.73 -6.06 -15.77
C THR A 93 -1.44 -7.27 -15.16
N ILE A 94 -1.40 -7.40 -13.83
CA ILE A 94 -2.01 -8.51 -13.07
C ILE A 94 -2.92 -7.97 -11.96
N TYR A 95 -3.61 -6.86 -12.20
CA TYR A 95 -4.33 -6.14 -11.15
C TYR A 95 -5.28 -7.03 -10.33
N ASP A 96 -6.01 -7.95 -10.96
CA ASP A 96 -6.93 -8.86 -10.27
C ASP A 96 -6.19 -9.97 -9.50
N HIS A 97 -5.00 -10.36 -9.98
CA HIS A 97 -4.12 -11.37 -9.39
C HIS A 97 -3.02 -10.77 -8.53
N ARG A 98 -3.17 -9.50 -8.11
CA ARG A 98 -2.14 -8.78 -7.36
C ARG A 98 -1.83 -9.47 -6.02
N PRO A 99 -0.57 -9.51 -5.57
CA PRO A 99 -0.22 -10.10 -4.27
C PRO A 99 -0.99 -9.49 -3.11
N ARG A 100 -1.17 -10.26 -2.04
CA ARG A 100 -1.79 -9.82 -0.78
C ARG A 100 -1.18 -8.52 -0.27
N THR A 101 0.16 -8.40 -0.28
CA THR A 101 0.83 -7.14 0.10
C THR A 101 0.35 -5.93 -0.70
N CYS A 102 0.01 -6.09 -1.98
CA CYS A 102 -0.57 -5.02 -2.79
C CYS A 102 -2.05 -4.79 -2.48
N ARG A 103 -2.82 -5.86 -2.21
CA ARG A 103 -4.25 -5.79 -1.85
C ARG A 103 -4.48 -5.09 -0.51
N THR A 104 -3.54 -5.22 0.43
CA THR A 104 -3.67 -4.65 1.78
C THR A 104 -2.94 -3.32 1.94
N TYR A 105 -2.26 -2.84 0.90
CA TYR A 105 -1.49 -1.59 0.98
C TYR A 105 -2.38 -0.37 0.79
N ASP A 106 -2.39 0.52 1.77
CA ASP A 106 -3.14 1.76 1.72
C ASP A 106 -2.29 2.95 2.19
N CYS A 107 -1.95 3.81 1.23
CA CYS A 107 -1.11 5.00 1.46
C CYS A 107 -1.79 6.12 2.25
N ARG A 108 -3.10 6.04 2.55
CA ARG A 108 -3.77 6.96 3.48
C ARG A 108 -3.20 6.90 4.89
N VAL A 109 -2.48 5.82 5.24
CA VAL A 109 -1.75 5.71 6.51
C VAL A 109 -0.81 6.89 6.76
N PHE A 110 -0.18 7.44 5.72
CA PHE A 110 0.71 8.60 5.87
C PHE A 110 -0.07 9.87 6.19
N ALA A 111 -1.27 10.05 5.62
CA ALA A 111 -2.16 11.15 5.98
C ALA A 111 -2.73 10.99 7.40
N ALA A 112 -3.03 9.76 7.83
CA ALA A 112 -3.56 9.48 9.17
C ALA A 112 -2.50 9.69 10.27
N THR A 113 -1.26 9.28 10.00
CA THR A 113 -0.18 9.26 11.01
C THR A 113 0.74 10.50 10.96
N GLY A 114 0.71 11.27 9.88
CA GLY A 114 1.63 12.38 9.65
C GLY A 114 3.06 11.95 9.29
N LEU A 115 3.31 10.66 9.08
CA LEU A 115 4.60 10.14 8.64
C LEU A 115 4.88 10.56 7.19
N ASP A 116 6.12 10.98 6.92
CA ASP A 116 6.54 11.40 5.58
C ASP A 116 7.31 10.30 4.84
N PRO A 117 6.71 9.61 3.86
CA PRO A 117 7.40 8.57 3.09
C PRO A 117 8.49 9.14 2.17
N THR A 118 8.57 10.46 1.98
CA THR A 118 9.66 11.06 1.18
C THR A 118 11.01 10.97 1.87
N ALA A 119 11.04 10.96 3.22
CA ALA A 119 12.25 10.71 3.99
C ALA A 119 12.85 9.31 3.73
N ASP A 120 12.00 8.33 3.39
CA ASP A 120 12.37 6.97 3.02
C ASP A 120 12.63 6.78 1.51
N GLY A 121 12.78 7.88 0.76
CA GLY A 121 13.04 7.84 -0.68
C GLY A 121 11.85 7.43 -1.53
N LYS A 122 10.61 7.62 -1.03
CA LYS A 122 9.37 7.29 -1.75
C LYS A 122 8.54 8.54 -2.11
N PRO A 123 9.10 9.48 -2.90
CA PRO A 123 8.46 10.76 -3.19
C PRO A 123 7.10 10.62 -3.87
N ALA A 124 6.94 9.68 -4.81
CA ALA A 124 5.67 9.47 -5.51
C ALA A 124 4.53 9.02 -4.57
N ILE A 125 4.86 8.21 -3.56
CA ILE A 125 3.89 7.85 -2.51
C ILE A 125 3.56 9.08 -1.66
N GLY A 126 4.57 9.89 -1.29
CA GLY A 126 4.35 11.13 -0.54
C GLY A 126 3.48 12.14 -1.27
N ASP A 127 3.72 12.33 -2.57
CA ASP A 127 2.90 13.20 -3.42
C ASP A 127 1.44 12.75 -3.44
N GLN A 128 1.20 11.45 -3.63
CA GLN A 128 -0.16 10.92 -3.60
C GLN A 128 -0.78 11.01 -2.20
N ALA A 129 -0.01 10.69 -1.16
CA ALA A 129 -0.48 10.68 0.22
C ALA A 129 -0.96 12.07 0.68
N ARG A 130 -0.26 13.13 0.27
CA ARG A 130 -0.61 14.53 0.56
C ARG A 130 -1.93 14.98 -0.06
N ARG A 131 -2.52 14.21 -0.97
CA ARG A 131 -3.83 14.52 -1.57
C ARG A 131 -5.00 13.97 -0.77
N TRP A 132 -4.75 13.04 0.16
CA TRP A 132 -5.79 12.49 1.02
C TRP A 132 -6.13 13.46 2.16
N ARG A 133 -7.42 13.61 2.43
CA ARG A 133 -7.95 14.29 3.61
C ARG A 133 -9.10 13.43 4.15
N PHE A 134 -9.14 13.22 5.46
CA PHE A 134 -10.30 12.60 6.10
C PHE A 134 -11.38 13.66 6.32
N ALA A 135 -12.64 13.25 6.25
CA ALA A 135 -13.77 14.16 6.40
C ALA A 135 -13.88 14.75 7.82
N ASP A 136 -13.32 14.07 8.81
CA ASP A 136 -13.32 14.45 10.22
C ASP A 136 -11.93 14.92 10.70
N ALA A 137 -11.19 15.61 9.84
CA ALA A 137 -9.96 16.30 10.23
C ALA A 137 -10.23 17.14 11.51
N ASP A 138 -9.35 17.00 12.51
CA ASP A 138 -9.45 17.61 13.85
C ASP A 138 -10.42 16.96 14.86
N SER A 139 -10.97 15.77 14.57
CA SER A 139 -11.79 15.00 15.53
C SER A 139 -11.00 14.44 16.72
N ASP A 140 -11.71 13.99 17.77
CA ASP A 140 -11.10 13.27 18.90
C ASP A 140 -10.39 11.98 18.44
N ALA A 141 -10.83 11.35 17.36
CA ALA A 141 -10.18 10.17 16.81
C ALA A 141 -8.76 10.48 16.31
N HIS A 142 -8.57 11.62 15.63
CA HIS A 142 -7.24 12.06 15.21
C HIS A 142 -6.34 12.38 16.41
N ARG A 143 -6.87 13.02 17.46
CA ARG A 143 -6.13 13.28 18.71
C ARG A 143 -5.72 11.98 19.41
N ALA A 144 -6.64 11.01 19.49
CA ALA A 144 -6.37 9.72 20.09
C ALA A 144 -5.26 8.97 19.32
N LEU A 145 -5.35 8.91 17.99
CA LEU A 145 -4.31 8.29 17.16
C LEU A 145 -2.95 8.97 17.36
N ALA A 146 -2.91 10.31 17.38
CA ALA A 146 -1.68 11.05 17.62
C ALA A 146 -1.07 10.74 19.01
N ALA A 147 -1.91 10.59 20.04
CA ALA A 147 -1.46 10.22 21.38
C ALA A 147 -0.86 8.80 21.41
N GLU A 148 -1.50 7.83 20.74
CA GLU A 148 -0.98 6.46 20.63
C GLU A 148 0.36 6.42 19.90
N LEU A 149 0.50 7.15 18.78
CA LEU A 149 1.76 7.24 18.04
C LEU A 149 2.87 7.88 18.88
N ALA A 150 2.56 8.91 19.65
CA ALA A 150 3.52 9.55 20.55
C ALA A 150 3.94 8.64 21.72
N ALA A 151 3.05 7.76 22.19
CA ALA A 151 3.36 6.80 23.24
C ALA A 151 4.22 5.62 22.76
N ALA A 152 4.21 5.33 21.47
CA ALA A 152 4.96 4.25 20.85
C ALA A 152 6.38 4.64 20.37
N ALA A 153 6.72 5.94 20.41
CA ALA A 153 8.01 6.50 20.00
C ALA A 153 9.02 6.56 21.16
#